data_AF-A0A542UWF4-F1
#
_entry.id   AF-A0A542UWF4-F1
#
_cell.length_a   1.000
_cell.length_b   1.000
_cell.length_c   1.000
_cell.angle_alpha   90.00
_cell.angle_beta   90.00
_cell.angle_gamma   90.00
#
_symmetry.space_group_name_H-M   'P 1'
#
loop_
_entity.id
_entity.type
_entity.pdbx_description
1 polymer ?
#
loop_
_entity_poly.entity_id
_entity_poly.type
_entity_poly.pdbx_seq_one_letter_code
_entity_poly.pdbx_strand_id
1 'polypeptide(L)'
;MTSDIEIGRGKRGRRAYSFDDIAVVPSRRTRDPEEVSVGWQIDAYHVDLPVLAAPMDSVMSPATAVALGRAGGIGVLDLEGLWTRYEDPAPLLEEIAGLDAARATARMQEIYARPIQPKLIRARLQEVRESGVTVAGALSPQRTQEHWRTVVDAGVDLFVIRGTTVSAEHVSGRAEPLNLKRFIYELDVPVIVGGASTYTAALHLMRTGAAGVLVGFGGGAAHTTRVSLGIHAPMATAVADVAAARRDYLDESGGRYVHVIADGGVGRSGDLVKAIACGADAVMLGAALARASEAPGRGFHWGPEAHHPHLPRGERVHVGTAGTLEQILFGPGRTADGTLNLIGALRRAMATTGYSDLKEFQRIEVVVSPYQPF
;
A
#
# COMPACT_ATOMS: atom_id res chain seq x y z
N MET A 1 22.90 -21.94 -10.87
CA MET A 1 22.32 -21.54 -12.17
C MET A 1 22.15 -20.03 -12.12
N THR A 2 22.71 -19.28 -13.06
CA THR A 2 22.58 -17.83 -13.09
C THR A 2 21.12 -17.45 -13.36
N SER A 3 20.55 -16.60 -12.51
CA SER A 3 19.18 -16.06 -12.65
C SER A 3 19.01 -15.13 -13.88
N ASP A 4 20.11 -14.84 -14.56
CA ASP A 4 20.18 -13.91 -15.69
C ASP A 4 20.03 -14.62 -17.03
N ILE A 5 18.93 -14.31 -17.70
CA ILE A 5 18.57 -14.80 -19.02
C ILE A 5 19.12 -13.84 -20.08
N GLU A 6 19.75 -14.38 -21.11
CA GLU A 6 20.13 -13.58 -22.28
C GLU A 6 18.87 -13.18 -23.07
N ILE A 7 18.67 -11.88 -23.25
CA ILE A 7 17.61 -11.33 -24.12
C ILE A 7 18.17 -11.16 -25.54
N GLY A 8 19.45 -10.81 -25.64
CA GLY A 8 20.24 -10.81 -26.85
C GLY A 8 21.70 -10.50 -26.52
N ARG A 9 22.57 -10.48 -27.54
CA ARG A 9 24.04 -10.39 -27.37
C ARG A 9 24.53 -9.24 -26.48
N GLY A 10 23.79 -8.15 -26.38
CA GLY A 10 24.13 -6.98 -25.55
C GLY A 10 23.22 -6.73 -24.35
N LYS A 11 22.27 -7.63 -24.04
CA LYS A 11 21.27 -7.40 -22.99
C LYS A 11 20.91 -8.69 -22.25
N ARG A 12 20.95 -8.61 -20.92
CA ARG A 12 20.48 -9.65 -20.01
C ARG A 12 19.32 -9.14 -19.19
N GLY A 13 18.45 -10.06 -18.77
CA GLY A 13 17.37 -9.80 -17.84
C GLY A 13 17.42 -10.77 -16.68
N ARG A 14 17.29 -10.25 -15.46
CA ARG A 14 17.07 -11.07 -14.27
C ARG A 14 15.65 -11.65 -14.33
N ARG A 15 15.50 -12.95 -14.12
CA ARG A 15 14.17 -13.55 -13.91
C ARG A 15 13.61 -13.07 -12.57
N ALA A 16 12.36 -12.59 -12.60
CA ALA A 16 11.64 -12.11 -11.44
C ALA A 16 10.21 -12.65 -11.45
N TYR A 17 9.58 -12.67 -10.28
CA TYR A 17 8.33 -13.39 -9.99
C TYR A 17 7.32 -12.47 -9.30
N SER A 18 6.09 -12.55 -9.74
CA SER A 18 4.92 -11.96 -9.10
C SER A 18 4.42 -12.89 -7.99
N PHE A 19 3.38 -12.47 -7.25
CA PHE A 19 2.76 -13.37 -6.29
C PHE A 19 2.08 -14.56 -6.98
N ASP A 20 1.57 -14.43 -8.20
CA ASP A 20 0.92 -15.55 -8.91
C ASP A 20 1.90 -16.64 -9.35
N ASP A 21 3.20 -16.31 -9.37
CA ASP A 21 4.26 -17.25 -9.76
C ASP A 21 4.78 -18.11 -8.61
N ILE A 22 4.29 -17.89 -7.37
CA ILE A 22 4.80 -18.55 -6.17
C ILE A 22 3.69 -19.12 -5.29
N ALA A 23 4.04 -20.09 -4.45
CA ALA A 23 3.18 -20.65 -3.42
C ALA A 23 3.97 -20.90 -2.12
N VAL A 24 3.27 -20.82 -0.99
CA VAL A 24 3.81 -21.23 0.32
C VAL A 24 3.58 -22.73 0.51
N VAL A 25 4.55 -23.41 1.13
CA VAL A 25 4.47 -24.86 1.37
C VAL A 25 4.27 -25.15 2.87
N PRO A 26 3.33 -26.04 3.23
CA PRO A 26 3.16 -26.48 4.62
C PRO A 26 4.46 -27.05 5.21
N SER A 27 4.75 -26.66 6.45
CA SER A 27 5.85 -27.25 7.22
C SER A 27 5.40 -28.49 8.01
N ARG A 28 6.26 -29.00 8.89
CA ARG A 28 6.07 -30.30 9.56
C ARG A 28 4.90 -30.37 10.54
N ARG A 29 4.37 -29.24 11.04
CA ARG A 29 3.33 -29.20 12.08
C ARG A 29 2.26 -28.18 11.74
N THR A 30 1.03 -28.45 12.17
CA THR A 30 -0.10 -27.51 12.12
C THR A 30 -0.36 -26.91 13.50
N ARG A 31 -1.05 -25.78 13.55
CA ARG A 31 -1.56 -25.11 14.75
C ARG A 31 -3.04 -24.83 14.59
N ASP A 32 -3.69 -24.40 15.66
CA ASP A 32 -5.04 -23.86 15.61
C ASP A 32 -4.98 -22.37 15.16
N PRO A 33 -5.83 -21.93 14.21
CA PRO A 33 -5.83 -20.54 13.71
C PRO A 33 -6.02 -19.48 14.80
N GLU A 34 -6.70 -19.83 15.88
CA GLU A 34 -6.96 -18.98 17.04
C GLU A 34 -5.67 -18.67 17.84
N GLU A 35 -4.64 -19.52 17.72
CA GLU A 35 -3.34 -19.33 18.37
C GLU A 35 -2.38 -18.46 17.54
N VAL A 36 -2.75 -18.09 16.31
CA VAL A 36 -1.90 -17.28 15.42
C VAL A 36 -2.12 -15.80 15.70
N SER A 37 -1.07 -15.07 16.05
CA SER A 37 -1.09 -13.61 16.09
C SER A 37 -0.78 -13.00 14.72
N VAL A 38 -1.59 -12.02 14.31
CA VAL A 38 -1.35 -11.19 13.12
C VAL A 38 -1.18 -9.71 13.49
N GLY A 39 -1.04 -9.41 14.79
CA GLY A 39 -0.80 -8.05 15.25
C GLY A 39 0.47 -7.48 14.66
N TRP A 40 0.45 -6.18 14.39
CA TRP A 40 1.57 -5.44 13.82
C TRP A 40 1.87 -4.23 14.68
N GLN A 41 3.16 -4.03 14.97
CA GLN A 41 3.65 -2.86 15.66
C GLN A 41 4.56 -2.09 14.72
N ILE A 42 4.32 -0.78 14.58
CA ILE A 42 5.20 0.15 13.88
C ILE A 42 5.44 1.35 14.77
N ASP A 43 6.72 1.60 15.10
CA ASP A 43 7.11 2.62 16.06
C ASP A 43 6.35 2.42 17.40
N ALA A 44 5.72 3.46 17.95
CA ALA A 44 4.89 3.40 19.15
C ALA A 44 3.47 2.83 18.92
N TYR A 45 3.07 2.58 17.67
CA TYR A 45 1.69 2.22 17.33
C TYR A 45 1.53 0.70 17.19
N HIS A 46 0.66 0.13 18.02
CA HIS A 46 0.26 -1.27 17.95
C HIS A 46 -1.14 -1.38 17.34
N VAL A 47 -1.28 -2.25 16.33
CA VAL A 47 -2.55 -2.51 15.66
C VAL A 47 -2.76 -4.02 15.53
N ASP A 48 -4.03 -4.46 15.56
CA ASP A 48 -4.37 -5.88 15.57
C ASP A 48 -4.19 -6.56 14.21
N LEU A 49 -4.15 -5.77 13.13
CA LEU A 49 -4.05 -6.23 11.75
C LEU A 49 -2.80 -5.65 11.05
N PRO A 50 -2.14 -6.43 10.18
CA PRO A 50 -1.00 -5.97 9.40
C PRO A 50 -1.48 -5.28 8.11
N VAL A 51 -2.44 -4.37 8.23
CA VAL A 51 -3.18 -3.77 7.09
C VAL A 51 -3.21 -2.26 7.20
N LEU A 52 -2.70 -1.60 6.16
CA LEU A 52 -2.99 -0.21 5.86
C LEU A 52 -3.96 -0.13 4.68
N ALA A 53 -4.83 0.87 4.67
CA ALA A 53 -5.56 1.22 3.45
C ALA A 53 -4.69 2.03 2.50
N ALA A 54 -4.84 1.78 1.20
CA ALA A 54 -4.24 2.65 0.20
C ALA A 54 -4.91 4.04 0.24
N PRO A 55 -4.13 5.14 0.28
CA PRO A 55 -4.66 6.50 0.26
C PRO A 55 -5.18 6.82 -1.14
N MET A 56 -6.46 6.50 -1.38
CA MET A 56 -7.17 6.75 -2.63
C MET A 56 -8.61 7.07 -2.28
N ASP A 57 -9.20 8.12 -2.87
CA ASP A 57 -10.57 8.51 -2.54
C ASP A 57 -11.61 7.43 -2.85
N SER A 58 -11.32 6.53 -3.80
CA SER A 58 -12.17 5.37 -4.09
C SER A 58 -12.25 4.35 -2.95
N VAL A 59 -11.30 4.41 -2.02
CA VAL A 59 -11.15 3.47 -0.91
C VAL A 59 -11.41 4.17 0.42
N MET A 60 -10.78 5.32 0.65
CA MET A 60 -10.70 5.98 1.95
C MET A 60 -11.40 7.34 1.97
N SER A 61 -12.48 7.40 2.75
CA SER A 61 -13.06 8.58 3.38
C SER A 61 -12.63 8.64 4.87
N PRO A 62 -12.85 9.77 5.57
CA PRO A 62 -12.71 9.81 7.03
C PRO A 62 -13.50 8.68 7.71
N ALA A 63 -14.76 8.45 7.30
CA ALA A 63 -15.60 7.40 7.88
C ALA A 63 -15.03 5.98 7.70
N THR A 64 -14.54 5.64 6.49
CA THR A 64 -13.94 4.32 6.25
C THR A 64 -12.57 4.18 6.88
N ALA A 65 -11.81 5.27 7.03
CA ALA A 65 -10.55 5.26 7.76
C ALA A 65 -10.78 4.95 9.24
N VAL A 66 -11.81 5.57 9.85
CA VAL A 66 -12.26 5.25 11.20
C VAL A 66 -12.76 3.80 11.31
N ALA A 67 -13.53 3.33 10.33
CA ALA A 67 -14.04 1.96 10.32
C ALA A 67 -12.90 0.93 10.28
N LEU A 68 -11.88 1.14 9.44
CA LEU A 68 -10.71 0.27 9.40
C LEU A 68 -9.87 0.38 10.68
N GLY A 69 -9.72 1.58 11.23
CA GLY A 69 -9.06 1.81 12.52
C GLY A 69 -9.70 1.01 13.66
N ARG A 70 -11.03 1.04 13.75
CA ARG A 70 -11.80 0.27 14.74
C ARG A 70 -11.74 -1.24 14.52
N ALA A 71 -11.55 -1.66 13.27
CA ALA A 71 -11.30 -3.06 12.91
C ALA A 71 -9.86 -3.52 13.21
N GLY A 72 -8.99 -2.63 13.70
CA GLY A 72 -7.61 -2.96 14.06
C GLY A 72 -6.59 -2.80 12.94
N GLY A 73 -6.95 -2.15 11.82
CA GLY A 73 -6.00 -1.73 10.77
C GLY A 73 -5.68 -0.24 10.85
N ILE A 74 -5.03 0.31 9.82
CA ILE A 74 -4.72 1.74 9.71
C ILE A 74 -5.36 2.33 8.45
N GLY A 75 -6.33 3.22 8.62
CA GLY A 75 -6.89 4.02 7.53
C GLY A 75 -5.98 5.17 7.15
N VAL A 76 -5.47 5.20 5.91
CA VAL A 76 -4.62 6.28 5.42
C VAL A 76 -5.43 7.18 4.48
N LEU A 77 -5.59 8.46 4.86
CA LEU A 77 -6.27 9.43 4.01
C LEU A 77 -5.38 9.91 2.86
N ASP A 78 -5.96 10.07 1.68
CA ASP A 78 -5.32 10.80 0.58
C ASP A 78 -5.44 12.31 0.83
N LEU A 79 -4.35 12.95 1.25
CA LEU A 79 -4.35 14.38 1.54
C LEU A 79 -4.23 15.24 0.28
N GLU A 80 -4.12 14.61 -0.89
CA GLU A 80 -4.23 15.23 -2.21
C GLU A 80 -5.54 14.91 -2.92
N GLY A 81 -6.41 14.13 -2.27
CA GLY A 81 -7.66 13.65 -2.82
C GLY A 81 -8.77 14.70 -2.83
N LEU A 82 -10.00 14.25 -3.10
CA LEU A 82 -11.19 15.12 -3.10
C LEU A 82 -11.54 15.61 -1.69
N TRP A 83 -11.27 14.81 -0.66
CA TRP A 83 -11.55 15.15 0.75
C TRP A 83 -10.84 16.41 1.24
N THR A 84 -9.74 16.79 0.59
CA THR A 84 -8.97 18.01 0.90
C THR A 84 -9.13 19.11 -0.13
N ARG A 85 -9.93 18.89 -1.19
CA ARG A 85 -10.24 19.88 -2.24
C ARG A 85 -11.66 20.42 -2.13
N TYR A 86 -12.59 19.66 -1.56
CA TYR A 86 -14.01 19.98 -1.45
C TYR A 86 -14.52 19.81 -0.01
N GLU A 87 -15.42 20.70 0.42
CA GLU A 87 -16.09 20.60 1.72
C GLU A 87 -16.99 19.34 1.80
N ASP A 88 -17.64 19.01 0.69
CA ASP A 88 -18.38 17.76 0.50
C ASP A 88 -18.01 17.14 -0.86
N PRO A 89 -17.16 16.09 -0.89
CA PRO A 89 -16.80 15.39 -2.12
C PRO A 89 -17.78 14.26 -2.49
N ALA A 90 -18.77 13.93 -1.66
CA ALA A 90 -19.60 12.73 -1.88
C ALA A 90 -20.35 12.75 -3.23
N PRO A 91 -20.97 13.87 -3.68
CA PRO A 91 -21.59 13.93 -5.01
C PRO A 91 -20.60 13.71 -6.16
N LEU A 92 -19.35 14.16 -6.01
CA LEU A 92 -18.30 14.01 -7.03
C LEU A 92 -17.78 12.56 -7.10
N LEU A 93 -17.70 11.88 -5.95
CA LEU A 93 -17.34 10.47 -5.89
C LEU A 93 -18.41 9.60 -6.55
N GLU A 94 -19.68 9.92 -6.31
CA GLU A 94 -20.82 9.28 -6.98
C GLU A 94 -20.82 9.54 -8.49
N GLU A 95 -20.54 10.78 -8.90
CA GLU A 95 -20.36 11.13 -10.31
C GLU A 95 -19.27 10.23 -10.93
N ILE A 96 -18.06 10.19 -10.36
CA ILE A 96 -16.92 9.41 -10.87
C ILE A 96 -17.25 7.92 -10.96
N ALA A 97 -17.94 7.35 -9.96
CA ALA A 97 -18.37 5.96 -9.99
C ALA A 97 -19.37 5.68 -11.14
N GLY A 98 -20.23 6.65 -11.48
CA GLY A 98 -21.21 6.55 -12.56
C GLY A 98 -20.69 6.89 -13.97
N LEU A 99 -19.45 7.38 -14.12
CA LEU A 99 -18.92 7.81 -15.42
C LEU A 99 -18.78 6.64 -16.40
N ASP A 100 -18.99 6.95 -17.68
CA ASP A 100 -18.59 6.09 -18.79
C ASP A 100 -17.06 6.00 -18.87
N ALA A 101 -16.53 4.81 -19.18
CA ALA A 101 -15.09 4.56 -19.16
C ALA A 101 -14.31 5.51 -20.09
N ALA A 102 -14.85 5.82 -21.28
CA ALA A 102 -14.19 6.70 -22.25
C ALA A 102 -14.08 8.16 -21.78
N ARG A 103 -14.93 8.59 -20.83
CA ARG A 103 -14.98 9.96 -20.30
C ARG A 103 -14.39 10.09 -18.90
N ALA A 104 -14.17 8.97 -18.21
CA ALA A 104 -13.75 8.93 -16.82
C ALA A 104 -12.48 9.74 -16.56
N THR A 105 -11.39 9.47 -17.28
CA THR A 105 -10.09 10.13 -17.07
C THR A 105 -10.17 11.64 -17.25
N ALA A 106 -10.74 12.12 -18.36
CA ALA A 106 -10.84 13.55 -18.63
C ALA A 106 -11.65 14.29 -17.56
N ARG A 107 -12.80 13.72 -17.18
CA ARG A 107 -13.66 14.32 -16.16
C ARG A 107 -13.03 14.28 -14.77
N MET A 108 -12.35 13.19 -14.42
CA MET A 108 -11.59 13.13 -13.17
C MET A 108 -10.48 14.20 -13.14
N GLN A 109 -9.74 14.40 -14.23
CA GLN A 109 -8.72 15.46 -14.29
C GLN A 109 -9.32 16.86 -13.98
N GLU A 110 -10.50 17.16 -14.50
CA GLU A 110 -11.21 18.42 -14.19
C GLU A 110 -11.57 18.52 -12.70
N ILE A 111 -12.14 17.46 -12.12
CA ILE A 111 -12.56 17.43 -10.72
C ILE A 111 -11.35 17.57 -9.78
N TYR A 112 -10.25 16.86 -10.07
CA TYR A 112 -9.03 16.87 -9.27
C TYR A 112 -8.14 18.11 -9.51
N ALA A 113 -8.42 18.94 -10.54
CA ALA A 113 -7.68 20.17 -10.79
C ALA A 113 -7.88 21.25 -9.71
N ARG A 114 -8.99 21.20 -8.95
CA ARG A 114 -9.25 22.13 -7.85
C ARG A 114 -8.12 22.08 -6.82
N PRO A 115 -7.51 23.20 -6.39
CA PRO A 115 -6.40 23.17 -5.44
C PRO A 115 -6.71 22.51 -4.09
N ILE A 116 -5.71 21.89 -3.49
CA ILE A 116 -5.75 21.37 -2.12
C ILE A 116 -5.94 22.54 -1.15
N GLN A 117 -6.84 22.37 -0.17
CA GLN A 117 -7.14 23.38 0.84
C GLN A 117 -6.55 22.95 2.19
N PRO A 118 -5.54 23.65 2.74
CA PRO A 118 -4.92 23.30 4.02
C PRO A 118 -5.90 23.20 5.20
N LYS A 119 -6.96 24.02 5.20
CA LYS A 119 -8.02 23.94 6.22
C LYS A 119 -8.76 22.59 6.20
N LEU A 120 -8.93 21.99 5.02
CA LEU A 120 -9.60 20.70 4.87
C LEU A 120 -8.68 19.56 5.30
N ILE A 121 -7.37 19.63 5.02
CA ILE A 121 -6.39 18.68 5.59
C ILE A 121 -6.57 18.61 7.12
N ARG A 122 -6.56 19.78 7.79
CA ARG A 122 -6.74 19.85 9.25
C ARG A 122 -8.09 19.27 9.69
N ALA A 123 -9.17 19.63 9.02
CA ALA A 123 -10.51 19.16 9.36
C ALA A 123 -10.65 17.64 9.25
N ARG A 124 -10.17 17.01 8.16
CA ARG A 124 -10.29 15.56 7.94
C ARG A 124 -9.43 14.75 8.91
N LEU A 125 -8.21 15.21 9.20
CA LEU A 125 -7.36 14.54 10.19
C LEU A 125 -7.95 14.66 11.61
N GLN A 126 -8.53 15.80 11.95
CA GLN A 126 -9.23 16.00 13.22
C GLN A 126 -10.46 15.08 13.35
N GLU A 127 -11.24 14.92 12.28
CA GLU A 127 -12.40 14.03 12.25
C GLU A 127 -12.00 12.56 12.55
N VAL A 128 -10.89 12.08 11.98
CA VAL A 128 -10.36 10.75 12.31
C VAL A 128 -9.87 10.69 13.75
N ARG A 129 -9.16 11.72 14.23
CA ARG A 129 -8.64 11.79 15.61
C ARG A 129 -9.75 11.70 16.66
N GLU A 130 -10.88 12.37 16.44
CA GLU A 130 -12.01 12.37 17.37
C GLU A 130 -12.60 10.97 17.60
N SER A 131 -12.34 10.02 16.70
CA SER A 131 -12.74 8.63 16.86
C SER A 131 -11.82 7.79 17.76
N GLY A 132 -10.62 8.30 18.08
CA GLY A 132 -9.62 7.63 18.92
C GLY A 132 -8.75 6.58 18.22
N VAL A 133 -8.86 6.43 16.89
CA VAL A 133 -8.00 5.53 16.11
C VAL A 133 -6.74 6.24 15.63
N THR A 134 -5.71 5.49 15.24
CA THR A 134 -4.47 6.03 14.66
C THR A 134 -4.76 6.88 13.42
N VAL A 135 -4.27 8.11 13.43
CA VAL A 135 -4.45 9.10 12.36
C VAL A 135 -3.32 9.00 11.37
N ALA A 136 -3.59 8.52 10.15
CA ALA A 136 -2.62 8.46 9.07
C ALA A 136 -3.06 9.24 7.83
N GLY A 137 -2.13 9.93 7.20
CA GLY A 137 -2.37 10.70 5.98
C GLY A 137 -1.20 10.61 5.01
N ALA A 138 -1.49 10.68 3.72
CA ALA A 138 -0.50 10.54 2.67
C ALA A 138 -0.38 11.78 1.79
N LEU A 139 0.87 12.11 1.45
CA LEU A 139 1.22 13.09 0.42
C LEU A 139 2.28 12.48 -0.52
N SER A 140 2.26 12.90 -1.77
CA SER A 140 3.35 12.71 -2.73
C SER A 140 4.58 13.52 -2.32
N PRO A 141 5.79 13.14 -2.75
CA PRO A 141 7.00 13.90 -2.44
C PRO A 141 6.90 15.39 -2.78
N GLN A 142 6.21 15.74 -3.87
CA GLN A 142 6.00 17.12 -4.30
C GLN A 142 5.10 17.88 -3.33
N ARG A 143 3.94 17.34 -2.96
CA ARG A 143 3.03 18.02 -2.03
C ARG A 143 3.48 17.97 -0.59
N THR A 144 4.33 17.01 -0.22
CA THR A 144 4.98 17.00 1.09
C THR A 144 5.74 18.31 1.33
N GLN A 145 6.51 18.81 0.35
CA GLN A 145 7.20 20.10 0.49
C GLN A 145 6.24 21.26 0.81
N GLU A 146 5.05 21.25 0.22
CA GLU A 146 4.07 22.33 0.32
C GLU A 146 3.23 22.25 1.60
N HIS A 147 2.85 21.04 2.03
CA HIS A 147 1.80 20.84 3.01
C HIS A 147 2.22 20.14 4.30
N TRP A 148 3.45 19.63 4.42
CA TRP A 148 3.86 18.83 5.59
C TRP A 148 3.58 19.52 6.93
N ARG A 149 3.82 20.84 7.05
CA ARG A 149 3.54 21.59 8.30
C ARG A 149 2.07 21.53 8.67
N THR A 150 1.19 21.64 7.67
CA THR A 150 -0.25 21.54 7.90
C THR A 150 -0.64 20.16 8.42
N VAL A 151 -0.01 19.10 7.90
CA VAL A 151 -0.26 17.72 8.32
C VAL A 151 0.26 17.46 9.74
N VAL A 152 1.49 17.89 10.04
CA VAL A 152 2.12 17.71 11.36
C VAL A 152 1.41 18.55 12.43
N ASP A 153 1.10 19.82 12.14
CA ASP A 153 0.34 20.67 13.06
C ASP A 153 -1.09 20.16 13.28
N ALA A 154 -1.65 19.43 12.30
CA ALA A 154 -2.93 18.74 12.47
C ALA A 154 -2.79 17.50 13.37
N GLY A 155 -1.57 17.13 13.79
CA GLY A 155 -1.26 16.00 14.67
C GLY A 155 -1.60 14.65 14.05
N VAL A 156 -0.99 14.39 12.89
CA VAL A 156 -0.95 13.04 12.30
C VAL A 156 -0.06 12.13 13.15
N ASP A 157 -0.46 10.88 13.33
CA ASP A 157 0.27 9.87 14.10
C ASP A 157 1.31 9.15 13.22
N LEU A 158 0.95 8.87 11.97
CA LEU A 158 1.79 8.25 10.94
C LEU A 158 1.71 9.05 9.64
N PHE A 159 2.85 9.58 9.19
CA PHE A 159 2.89 10.33 7.93
C PHE A 159 3.41 9.47 6.79
N VAL A 160 2.63 9.37 5.71
CA VAL A 160 2.98 8.54 4.55
C VAL A 160 3.44 9.45 3.40
N ILE A 161 4.66 9.25 2.91
CA ILE A 161 5.15 9.87 1.69
C ILE A 161 5.07 8.83 0.57
N ARG A 162 4.04 8.95 -0.28
CA ARG A 162 3.71 7.94 -1.29
C ARG A 162 3.72 8.52 -2.70
N GLY A 163 4.51 7.93 -3.58
CA GLY A 163 4.41 8.12 -5.03
C GLY A 163 4.57 6.79 -5.76
N THR A 164 4.30 6.76 -7.07
CA THR A 164 4.52 5.54 -7.87
C THR A 164 5.97 5.05 -7.71
N THR A 165 6.94 5.94 -7.92
CA THR A 165 8.37 5.65 -7.72
C THR A 165 8.97 6.77 -6.88
N VAL A 166 9.57 6.42 -5.74
CA VAL A 166 10.26 7.38 -4.87
C VAL A 166 11.69 6.96 -4.64
N SER A 167 12.62 7.89 -4.84
CA SER A 167 14.04 7.75 -4.52
C SER A 167 14.40 8.67 -3.36
N ALA A 168 15.37 8.26 -2.54
CA ALA A 168 15.92 9.10 -1.47
C ALA A 168 16.57 10.38 -2.01
N GLU A 169 17.10 10.31 -3.24
CA GLU A 169 17.73 11.41 -3.96
C GLU A 169 16.93 11.67 -5.24
N HIS A 170 16.17 12.76 -5.27
CA HIS A 170 15.58 13.28 -6.49
C HIS A 170 16.50 14.38 -7.04
N VAL A 171 16.81 14.36 -8.32
CA VAL A 171 17.63 15.39 -8.97
C VAL A 171 16.72 16.19 -9.91
N SER A 172 16.63 17.49 -9.68
CA SER A 172 15.84 18.41 -10.51
C SER A 172 16.69 19.63 -10.86
N GLY A 173 16.71 20.00 -12.13
CA GLY A 173 17.30 21.26 -12.60
C GLY A 173 16.34 22.44 -12.56
N ARG A 174 15.08 22.25 -12.13
CA ARG A 174 14.03 23.28 -12.15
C ARG A 174 13.60 23.77 -10.77
N ALA A 175 13.76 22.96 -9.73
CA ALA A 175 13.36 23.27 -8.36
C ALA A 175 14.21 22.45 -7.38
N GLU A 176 14.40 22.96 -6.16
CA GLU A 176 15.12 22.25 -5.10
C GLU A 176 14.33 20.99 -4.68
N PRO A 177 14.88 19.78 -4.86
CA PRO A 177 14.20 18.53 -4.52
C PRO A 177 14.08 18.35 -3.00
N LEU A 178 13.09 17.57 -2.56
CA LEU A 178 12.92 17.27 -1.13
C LEU A 178 14.05 16.32 -0.73
N ASN A 179 14.97 16.79 0.11
CA ASN A 179 15.96 15.92 0.73
C ASN A 179 15.26 15.09 1.83
N LEU A 180 14.83 13.88 1.47
CA LEU A 180 14.07 13.01 2.37
C LEU A 180 14.84 12.65 3.64
N LYS A 181 16.16 12.50 3.57
CA LYS A 181 16.99 12.21 4.74
C LYS A 181 16.93 13.32 5.77
N ARG A 182 17.15 14.57 5.34
CA ARG A 182 17.05 15.72 6.24
C ARG A 182 15.63 15.90 6.76
N PHE A 183 14.65 15.81 5.84
CA PHE A 183 13.25 16.02 6.16
C PHE A 183 12.72 15.01 7.19
N ILE A 184 12.89 13.71 6.96
CA ILE A 184 12.39 12.66 7.84
C ILE A 184 13.09 12.71 9.20
N TYR A 185 14.38 13.03 9.23
CA TYR A 185 15.13 13.15 10.48
C TYR A 185 14.69 14.34 11.35
N GLU A 186 14.20 15.42 10.73
CA GLU A 186 13.70 16.61 11.43
C GLU A 186 12.25 16.47 11.91
N LEU A 187 11.55 15.39 11.55
CA LEU A 187 10.16 15.14 11.94
C LEU A 187 10.07 14.28 13.21
N ASP A 188 9.26 14.73 14.17
CA ASP A 188 8.91 13.97 15.37
C ASP A 188 7.79 12.93 15.13
N VAL A 189 7.41 12.72 13.87
CA VAL A 189 6.36 11.79 13.47
C VAL A 189 6.99 10.65 12.66
N PRO A 190 6.68 9.38 12.94
CA PRO A 190 7.18 8.27 12.13
C PRO A 190 6.68 8.36 10.69
N VAL A 191 7.63 8.25 9.75
CA VAL A 191 7.37 8.36 8.32
C VAL A 191 7.44 6.99 7.64
N ILE A 192 6.42 6.67 6.86
CA ILE A 192 6.42 5.56 5.90
C ILE A 192 6.65 6.15 4.50
N VAL A 193 7.59 5.62 3.72
CA VAL A 193 7.96 6.19 2.42
C VAL A 193 8.06 5.15 1.30
N GLY A 194 7.58 5.48 0.11
CA GLY A 194 7.79 4.68 -1.11
C GLY A 194 6.95 5.21 -2.27
N GLY A 195 6.81 4.54 -3.41
CA GLY A 195 7.16 3.15 -3.70
C GLY A 195 8.62 2.90 -4.09
N ALA A 196 9.20 1.87 -3.49
CA ALA A 196 10.48 1.27 -3.88
C ALA A 196 10.28 -0.16 -4.38
N SER A 197 11.13 -0.62 -5.28
CA SER A 197 11.00 -1.97 -5.86
C SER A 197 12.32 -2.70 -6.04
N THR A 198 13.42 -2.11 -5.59
CA THR A 198 14.76 -2.68 -5.67
C THR A 198 15.48 -2.57 -4.33
N TYR A 199 16.40 -3.49 -4.08
CA TYR A 199 17.27 -3.49 -2.89
C TYR A 199 17.89 -2.10 -2.64
N THR A 200 18.56 -1.54 -3.65
CA THR A 200 19.33 -0.28 -3.49
C THR A 200 18.41 0.90 -3.18
N ALA A 201 17.28 1.02 -3.88
CA ALA A 201 16.35 2.11 -3.64
C ALA A 201 15.78 2.04 -2.21
N ALA A 202 15.38 0.84 -1.76
CA ALA A 202 14.85 0.66 -0.42
C ALA A 202 15.90 0.89 0.67
N LEU A 203 17.14 0.41 0.50
CA LEU A 203 18.23 0.66 1.45
C LEU A 203 18.48 2.17 1.62
N HIS A 204 18.44 2.93 0.52
CA HIS A 204 18.58 4.38 0.59
C HIS A 204 17.40 5.05 1.31
N LEU A 205 16.16 4.58 1.10
CA LEU A 205 15.00 5.05 1.84
C LEU A 205 15.11 4.71 3.34
N MET A 206 15.57 3.52 3.71
CA MET A 206 15.80 3.14 5.11
C MET A 206 16.80 4.09 5.80
N ARG A 207 17.89 4.44 5.11
CA ARG A 207 18.91 5.40 5.58
C ARG A 207 18.40 6.84 5.75
N THR A 208 17.21 7.18 5.24
CA THR A 208 16.58 8.49 5.53
C THR A 208 16.04 8.58 6.94
N GLY A 209 15.89 7.44 7.63
CA GLY A 209 15.24 7.37 8.93
C GLY A 209 13.74 7.07 8.84
N ALA A 210 13.26 6.51 7.74
CA ALA A 210 11.88 6.04 7.63
C ALA A 210 11.60 4.90 8.63
N ALA A 211 10.39 4.88 9.19
CA ALA A 211 9.88 3.77 10.01
C ALA A 211 9.42 2.59 9.14
N GLY A 212 9.01 2.85 7.90
CA GLY A 212 8.63 1.82 6.94
C GLY A 212 8.88 2.21 5.49
N VAL A 213 9.03 1.21 4.63
CA VAL A 213 9.17 1.36 3.18
C VAL A 213 8.00 0.68 2.47
N LEU A 214 7.30 1.43 1.61
CA LEU A 214 6.29 0.87 0.70
C LEU A 214 6.98 0.20 -0.49
N VAL A 215 6.66 -1.08 -0.72
CA VAL A 215 7.22 -1.88 -1.81
C VAL A 215 6.22 -2.05 -2.93
N GLY A 216 6.61 -1.67 -4.14
CA GLY A 216 5.75 -1.67 -5.31
C GLY A 216 5.44 -0.26 -5.79
N PHE A 217 4.57 -0.16 -6.79
CA PHE A 217 4.23 1.09 -7.46
C PHE A 217 2.82 1.61 -7.08
N GLY A 218 2.14 0.96 -6.13
CA GLY A 218 0.76 1.27 -5.78
C GLY A 218 -0.22 0.98 -6.93
N GLY A 219 -1.47 1.46 -6.79
CA GLY A 219 -2.49 1.41 -7.86
C GLY A 219 -3.09 0.04 -8.18
N GLY A 220 -2.37 -1.06 -7.95
CA GLY A 220 -2.87 -2.43 -8.13
C GLY A 220 -3.60 -2.64 -9.47
N ALA A 221 -4.86 -3.10 -9.39
CA ALA A 221 -5.70 -3.37 -10.54
C ALA A 221 -6.00 -2.14 -11.43
N ALA A 222 -5.86 -0.92 -10.90
CA ALA A 222 -6.10 0.33 -11.62
C ALA A 222 -4.87 0.83 -12.38
N HIS A 223 -3.70 0.20 -12.23
CA HIS A 223 -2.43 0.78 -12.65
C HIS A 223 -1.98 0.34 -14.04
N THR A 224 -1.53 1.28 -14.88
CA THR A 224 -1.09 1.03 -16.26
C THR A 224 0.35 1.45 -16.57
N THR A 225 1.16 1.82 -15.57
CA THR A 225 2.59 2.20 -15.77
C THR A 225 3.40 1.18 -16.58
N ARG A 226 3.13 -0.12 -16.43
CA ARG A 226 3.79 -1.15 -17.26
C ARG A 226 3.51 -0.94 -18.75
N VAL A 227 2.26 -0.61 -19.09
CA VAL A 227 1.82 -0.37 -20.46
C VAL A 227 2.33 0.98 -20.95
N SER A 228 2.13 2.04 -20.15
CA SER A 228 2.45 3.41 -20.55
C SER A 228 3.95 3.73 -20.57
N LEU A 229 4.74 3.13 -19.66
CA LEU A 229 6.16 3.47 -19.46
C LEU A 229 7.12 2.26 -19.58
N GLY A 230 6.61 1.03 -19.66
CA GLY A 230 7.45 -0.17 -19.63
C GLY A 230 8.09 -0.47 -18.27
N ILE A 231 7.69 0.25 -17.21
CA ILE A 231 8.24 0.10 -15.85
C ILE A 231 7.32 -0.79 -15.04
N HIS A 232 7.87 -1.85 -14.46
CA HIS A 232 7.14 -2.79 -13.62
C HIS A 232 8.09 -3.56 -12.70
N ALA A 233 7.60 -3.96 -11.53
CA ALA A 233 8.32 -4.78 -10.58
C ALA A 233 7.42 -5.95 -10.16
N PRO A 234 7.82 -7.20 -10.45
CA PRO A 234 7.13 -8.38 -9.95
C PRO A 234 7.22 -8.44 -8.41
N MET A 235 6.06 -8.40 -7.76
CA MET A 235 5.97 -8.08 -6.33
C MET A 235 6.64 -9.09 -5.40
N ALA A 236 6.64 -10.40 -5.70
CA ALA A 236 7.31 -11.38 -4.85
C ALA A 236 8.83 -11.15 -4.83
N THR A 237 9.43 -10.87 -5.99
CA THR A 237 10.85 -10.52 -6.08
C THR A 237 11.14 -9.16 -5.43
N ALA A 238 10.30 -8.15 -5.67
CA ALA A 238 10.49 -6.83 -5.10
C ALA A 238 10.45 -6.85 -3.56
N VAL A 239 9.45 -7.51 -2.96
CA VAL A 239 9.33 -7.63 -1.50
C VAL A 239 10.51 -8.39 -0.91
N ALA A 240 10.94 -9.49 -1.54
CA ALA A 240 12.11 -10.25 -1.08
C ALA A 240 13.41 -9.44 -1.15
N ASP A 241 13.64 -8.70 -2.23
CA ASP A 241 14.83 -7.86 -2.38
C ASP A 241 14.84 -6.71 -1.34
N VAL A 242 13.68 -6.10 -1.07
CA VAL A 242 13.56 -5.05 -0.05
C VAL A 242 13.67 -5.62 1.37
N ALA A 243 13.15 -6.82 1.62
CA ALA A 243 13.33 -7.53 2.88
C ALA A 243 14.82 -7.86 3.15
N ALA A 244 15.60 -8.15 2.09
CA ALA A 244 17.05 -8.30 2.19
C ALA A 244 17.73 -6.95 2.51
N ALA A 245 17.33 -5.85 1.86
CA ALA A 245 17.83 -4.51 2.20
C ALA A 245 17.55 -4.14 3.66
N ARG A 246 16.36 -4.47 4.18
CA ARG A 246 16.01 -4.27 5.60
C ARG A 246 16.96 -5.03 6.52
N ARG A 247 17.25 -6.31 6.22
CA ARG A 247 18.16 -7.12 7.05
C ARG A 247 19.54 -6.48 7.09
N ASP A 248 20.09 -6.11 5.94
CA ASP A 248 21.43 -5.52 5.89
C ASP A 248 21.46 -4.13 6.56
N TYR A 249 20.37 -3.36 6.46
CA TYR A 249 20.22 -2.10 7.19
C TYR A 249 20.09 -2.30 8.70
N LEU A 250 19.41 -3.36 9.16
CA LEU A 250 19.30 -3.71 10.57
C LEU A 250 20.70 -3.94 11.16
N ASP A 251 21.57 -4.64 10.43
CA ASP A 251 22.96 -4.86 10.80
C ASP A 251 23.77 -3.55 10.74
N GLU A 252 23.65 -2.77 9.65
CA GLU A 252 24.34 -1.48 9.47
C GLU A 252 24.01 -0.46 10.57
N SER A 253 22.74 -0.39 10.98
CA SER A 253 22.23 0.57 11.95
C SER A 253 22.39 0.13 13.41
N GLY A 254 22.84 -1.10 13.65
CA GLY A 254 22.96 -1.65 15.00
C GLY A 254 21.62 -1.99 15.67
N GLY A 255 20.58 -2.29 14.89
CA GLY A 255 19.30 -2.78 15.41
C GLY A 255 18.06 -1.98 15.03
N ARG A 256 18.15 -0.98 14.13
CA ARG A 256 16.97 -0.26 13.66
C ARG A 256 16.18 -1.09 12.65
N TYR A 257 15.02 -1.56 13.05
CA TYR A 257 14.10 -2.30 12.20
C TYR A 257 13.21 -1.37 11.39
N VAL A 258 13.31 -1.41 10.06
CA VAL A 258 12.43 -0.65 9.15
C VAL A 258 11.41 -1.60 8.54
N HIS A 259 10.12 -1.29 8.67
CA HIS A 259 9.06 -2.16 8.20
C HIS A 259 9.00 -2.22 6.67
N VAL A 260 8.74 -3.41 6.13
CA VAL A 260 8.51 -3.64 4.71
C VAL A 260 7.02 -3.80 4.48
N ILE A 261 6.42 -2.91 3.70
CA ILE A 261 4.97 -2.88 3.48
C ILE A 261 4.68 -3.12 2.01
N ALA A 262 4.01 -4.23 1.66
CA ALA A 262 3.69 -4.50 0.25
C ALA A 262 2.54 -3.59 -0.22
N ASP A 263 2.80 -2.72 -1.19
CA ASP A 263 1.86 -1.76 -1.79
C ASP A 263 1.70 -2.02 -3.30
N GLY A 264 0.82 -2.97 -3.60
CA GLY A 264 0.51 -3.41 -4.96
C GLY A 264 0.45 -4.94 -5.07
N GLY A 265 -0.40 -5.43 -5.97
CA GLY A 265 -0.53 -6.87 -6.22
C GLY A 265 -1.19 -7.68 -5.10
N VAL A 266 -1.70 -7.04 -4.04
CA VAL A 266 -2.40 -7.70 -2.93
C VAL A 266 -3.91 -7.50 -3.09
N GLY A 267 -4.52 -8.30 -3.97
CA GLY A 267 -5.95 -8.19 -4.28
C GLY A 267 -6.83 -9.24 -3.60
N ARG A 268 -6.24 -10.39 -3.27
CA ARG A 268 -6.92 -11.54 -2.64
C ARG A 268 -6.13 -12.02 -1.42
N SER A 269 -6.78 -12.85 -0.59
CA SER A 269 -6.18 -13.40 0.62
C SER A 269 -4.89 -14.18 0.37
N GLY A 270 -4.81 -14.93 -0.75
CA GLY A 270 -3.59 -15.64 -1.14
C GLY A 270 -2.41 -14.70 -1.38
N ASP A 271 -2.65 -13.52 -1.94
CA ASP A 271 -1.60 -12.52 -2.19
C ASP A 271 -1.09 -11.92 -0.90
N LEU A 272 -1.98 -11.70 0.08
CA LEU A 272 -1.62 -11.26 1.43
C LEU A 272 -0.67 -12.28 2.08
N VAL A 273 -1.03 -13.57 2.03
CA VAL A 273 -0.18 -14.65 2.56
C VAL A 273 1.19 -14.65 1.89
N LYS A 274 1.24 -14.59 0.56
CA LYS A 274 2.48 -14.60 -0.21
C LYS A 274 3.32 -13.34 0.03
N ALA A 275 2.71 -12.18 0.23
CA ALA A 275 3.40 -10.94 0.56
C ALA A 275 4.13 -11.04 1.91
N ILE A 276 3.45 -11.52 2.97
CA ILE A 276 4.10 -11.73 4.26
C ILE A 276 5.19 -12.80 4.15
N ALA A 277 4.93 -13.92 3.47
CA ALA A 277 5.93 -14.97 3.23
C ALA A 277 7.20 -14.44 2.53
N CYS A 278 7.08 -13.50 1.59
CA CYS A 278 8.22 -12.87 0.92
C CYS A 278 9.00 -11.88 1.81
N GLY A 279 8.54 -11.58 3.02
CA GLY A 279 9.25 -10.73 3.97
C GLY A 279 8.57 -9.41 4.28
N ALA A 280 7.33 -9.17 3.85
CA ALA A 280 6.54 -8.02 4.28
C ALA A 280 6.11 -8.17 5.75
N ASP A 281 6.11 -7.05 6.47
CA ASP A 281 5.61 -6.93 7.85
C ASP A 281 4.12 -6.54 7.86
N ALA A 282 3.67 -5.82 6.82
CA ALA A 282 2.28 -5.45 6.58
C ALA A 282 1.99 -5.29 5.09
N VAL A 283 0.71 -5.07 4.75
CA VAL A 283 0.27 -4.78 3.38
C VAL A 283 -0.53 -3.48 3.32
N MET A 284 -0.45 -2.80 2.17
CA MET A 284 -1.33 -1.69 1.83
C MET A 284 -2.38 -2.17 0.83
N LEU A 285 -3.65 -2.16 1.24
CA LEU A 285 -4.77 -2.68 0.45
C LEU A 285 -5.53 -1.55 -0.25
N GLY A 286 -5.59 -1.60 -1.58
CA GLY A 286 -6.44 -0.74 -2.40
C GLY A 286 -7.66 -1.48 -2.91
N ALA A 287 -7.51 -2.18 -4.03
CA ALA A 287 -8.59 -2.89 -4.72
C ALA A 287 -9.37 -3.89 -3.84
N ALA A 288 -8.74 -4.50 -2.84
CA ALA A 288 -9.44 -5.39 -1.90
C ALA A 288 -10.46 -4.62 -1.04
N LEU A 289 -10.07 -3.46 -0.50
CA LEU A 289 -10.95 -2.61 0.31
C LEU A 289 -11.95 -1.82 -0.51
N ALA A 290 -11.64 -1.50 -1.77
CA ALA A 290 -12.59 -0.89 -2.72
C ALA A 290 -13.84 -1.75 -2.98
N ARG A 291 -13.80 -3.05 -2.65
CA ARG A 291 -14.93 -3.98 -2.74
C ARG A 291 -15.89 -3.89 -1.56
N ALA A 292 -15.56 -3.10 -0.53
CA ALA A 292 -16.42 -2.89 0.62
C ALA A 292 -17.66 -2.08 0.21
N SER A 293 -18.82 -2.40 0.76
CA SER A 293 -20.05 -1.62 0.57
C SER A 293 -19.92 -0.17 1.05
N GLU A 294 -19.03 0.05 2.01
CA GLU A 294 -18.72 1.34 2.63
C GLU A 294 -17.69 2.14 1.82
N ALA A 295 -16.99 1.51 0.87
CA ALA A 295 -15.95 2.17 0.08
C ALA A 295 -16.56 3.29 -0.77
N PRO A 296 -15.99 4.52 -0.77
CA PRO A 296 -16.58 5.64 -1.48
C PRO A 296 -16.63 5.45 -3.00
N GLY A 297 -15.78 4.59 -3.55
CA GLY A 297 -15.73 4.24 -4.96
C GLY A 297 -16.89 3.36 -5.45
N ARG A 298 -17.74 2.84 -4.55
CA ARG A 298 -18.98 2.09 -4.89
C ARG A 298 -18.74 0.94 -5.89
N GLY A 299 -17.74 0.11 -5.62
CA GLY A 299 -17.34 -0.99 -6.51
C GLY A 299 -16.42 -0.59 -7.66
N PHE A 300 -16.06 0.69 -7.77
CA PHE A 300 -14.98 1.17 -8.63
C PHE A 300 -13.74 1.52 -7.81
N HIS A 301 -12.59 1.40 -8.46
CA HIS A 301 -11.29 1.71 -7.87
C HIS A 301 -10.47 2.57 -8.83
N TRP A 302 -9.81 3.58 -8.28
CA TRP A 302 -8.83 4.41 -8.98
C TRP A 302 -7.83 4.98 -7.98
N GLY A 303 -6.61 5.21 -8.46
CA GLY A 303 -5.57 5.95 -7.73
C GLY A 303 -5.24 7.28 -8.42
N PRO A 304 -4.31 8.06 -7.85
CA PRO A 304 -3.91 9.37 -8.39
C PRO A 304 -3.35 9.29 -9.81
N GLU A 305 -2.81 8.14 -10.21
CA GLU A 305 -2.31 7.91 -11.56
C GLU A 305 -3.40 7.98 -12.64
N ALA A 306 -4.67 7.71 -12.29
CA ALA A 306 -5.78 7.70 -13.23
C ALA A 306 -6.23 9.09 -13.68
N HIS A 307 -5.91 10.11 -12.89
CA HIS A 307 -6.25 11.52 -13.17
C HIS A 307 -5.01 12.41 -13.20
N HIS A 308 -3.84 11.84 -13.46
CA HIS A 308 -2.62 12.62 -13.62
C HIS A 308 -2.80 13.60 -14.82
N PRO A 309 -2.48 14.90 -14.67
CA PRO A 309 -2.91 15.94 -15.61
C PRO A 309 -2.31 15.85 -17.02
N HIS A 310 -1.10 15.30 -17.15
CA HIS A 310 -0.38 15.26 -18.43
C HIS A 310 -0.28 13.85 -19.02
N LEU A 311 0.12 12.91 -18.17
CA LEU A 311 0.27 11.50 -18.53
C LEU A 311 -0.48 10.60 -17.53
N PRO A 312 -1.76 10.25 -17.81
CA PRO A 312 -2.46 9.21 -17.06
C PRO A 312 -1.70 7.89 -17.13
N ARG A 313 -1.51 7.25 -15.97
CA ARG A 313 -0.82 5.96 -15.80
C ARG A 313 -1.65 4.98 -14.99
N GLY A 314 -2.95 5.23 -14.95
CA GLY A 314 -3.93 4.36 -14.35
C GLY A 314 -5.29 4.61 -14.99
N GLU A 315 -6.25 3.80 -14.59
CA GLU A 315 -7.62 3.82 -15.06
C GLU A 315 -8.56 3.70 -13.87
N ARG A 316 -9.81 4.13 -14.06
CA ARG A 316 -10.89 3.78 -13.15
C ARG A 316 -11.41 2.41 -13.53
N VAL A 317 -11.23 1.43 -12.64
CA VAL A 317 -11.56 0.03 -12.89
C VAL A 317 -12.73 -0.44 -12.04
N HIS A 318 -13.58 -1.30 -12.59
CA HIS A 318 -14.67 -1.93 -11.85
C HIS A 318 -14.15 -3.16 -11.12
N VAL A 319 -14.14 -3.12 -9.79
CA VAL A 319 -13.78 -4.26 -8.93
C VAL A 319 -15.02 -4.97 -8.39
N GLY A 320 -16.20 -4.33 -8.43
CA GLY A 320 -17.43 -4.84 -7.85
C GLY A 320 -17.47 -4.75 -6.32
N THR A 321 -18.60 -5.11 -5.73
CA THR A 321 -18.80 -5.14 -4.27
C THR A 321 -18.84 -6.59 -3.79
N ALA A 322 -17.99 -6.95 -2.82
CA ALA A 322 -17.92 -8.31 -2.28
C ALA A 322 -18.68 -8.48 -0.95
N GLY A 323 -18.75 -7.42 -0.14
CA GLY A 323 -19.40 -7.45 1.18
C GLY A 323 -19.12 -6.17 1.97
N THR A 324 -19.42 -6.18 3.27
CA THR A 324 -19.02 -5.10 4.19
C THR A 324 -17.51 -5.11 4.44
N LEU A 325 -16.96 -4.03 4.97
CA LEU A 325 -15.55 -3.98 5.38
C LEU A 325 -15.22 -5.10 6.38
N GLU A 326 -16.10 -5.33 7.35
CA GLU A 326 -15.98 -6.41 8.33
C GLU A 326 -15.95 -7.78 7.66
N GLN A 327 -16.81 -8.04 6.67
CA GLN A 327 -16.82 -9.30 5.93
C GLN A 327 -15.57 -9.49 5.06
N ILE A 328 -15.04 -8.41 4.48
CA ILE A 328 -13.79 -8.48 3.72
C ILE A 328 -12.63 -8.86 4.64
N LEU A 329 -12.53 -8.25 5.82
CA LEU A 329 -11.43 -8.52 6.74
C LEU A 329 -11.58 -9.87 7.47
N PHE A 330 -12.77 -10.16 8.01
CA PHE A 330 -13.00 -11.24 8.98
C PHE A 330 -14.02 -12.29 8.53
N GLY A 331 -14.74 -12.04 7.44
CA GLY A 331 -15.75 -12.97 6.93
C GLY A 331 -17.11 -12.85 7.63
N PRO A 332 -17.97 -13.88 7.51
CA PRO A 332 -17.68 -15.18 6.89
C PRO A 332 -17.43 -15.07 5.38
N GLY A 333 -16.54 -15.90 4.85
CA GLY A 333 -16.35 -16.04 3.40
C GLY A 333 -17.53 -16.77 2.79
N ARG A 334 -18.20 -16.16 1.81
CA ARG A 334 -19.33 -16.78 1.07
C ARG A 334 -18.93 -17.30 -0.31
N THR A 335 -17.73 -16.94 -0.77
CA THR A 335 -17.16 -17.29 -2.07
C THR A 335 -15.74 -17.81 -1.88
N ALA A 336 -15.30 -18.74 -2.73
CA ALA A 336 -13.96 -19.32 -2.71
C ALA A 336 -12.97 -18.57 -3.62
N ASP A 337 -13.14 -17.26 -3.77
CA ASP A 337 -12.34 -16.40 -4.66
C ASP A 337 -11.30 -15.56 -3.91
N GLY A 338 -11.24 -15.68 -2.59
CA GLY A 338 -10.28 -15.00 -1.73
C GLY A 338 -10.52 -13.50 -1.57
N THR A 339 -11.72 -13.00 -1.90
CA THR A 339 -12.08 -11.57 -1.75
C THR A 339 -12.65 -11.22 -0.36
N LEU A 340 -13.06 -12.24 0.41
CA LEU A 340 -13.59 -12.10 1.77
C LEU A 340 -12.71 -12.86 2.77
N ASN A 341 -12.85 -12.50 4.06
CA ASN A 341 -12.14 -13.09 5.19
C ASN A 341 -10.60 -13.13 5.00
N LEU A 342 -10.01 -11.99 4.60
CA LEU A 342 -8.59 -11.88 4.33
C LEU A 342 -7.73 -12.28 5.55
N ILE A 343 -8.12 -11.84 6.75
CA ILE A 343 -7.38 -12.08 7.98
C ILE A 343 -7.55 -13.52 8.46
N GLY A 344 -8.76 -14.09 8.36
CA GLY A 344 -8.98 -15.49 8.68
C GLY A 344 -8.21 -16.42 7.74
N ALA A 345 -8.11 -16.07 6.45
CA ALA A 345 -7.29 -16.79 5.49
C ALA A 345 -5.79 -16.70 5.81
N LEU A 346 -5.28 -15.52 6.22
CA LEU A 346 -3.90 -15.36 6.68
C LEU A 346 -3.62 -16.24 7.91
N ARG A 347 -4.47 -16.16 8.95
CA ARG A 347 -4.34 -17.01 10.15
C ARG A 347 -4.38 -18.48 9.80
N ARG A 348 -5.32 -18.90 8.95
CA ARG A 348 -5.45 -20.29 8.51
C ARG A 348 -4.22 -20.76 7.75
N ALA A 349 -3.66 -19.95 6.86
CA ALA A 349 -2.46 -20.28 6.12
C ALA A 349 -1.27 -20.47 7.07
N MET A 350 -1.01 -19.50 7.95
CA MET A 350 0.06 -19.57 8.95
C MET A 350 -0.10 -20.78 9.87
N ALA A 351 -1.31 -21.03 10.37
CA ALA A 351 -1.60 -22.16 11.24
C ALA A 351 -1.38 -23.51 10.54
N THR A 352 -1.87 -23.64 9.31
CA THR A 352 -1.74 -24.87 8.51
C THR A 352 -0.29 -25.13 8.11
N THR A 353 0.54 -24.09 8.03
CA THR A 353 1.97 -24.21 7.74
C THR A 353 2.86 -24.18 8.99
N GLY A 354 2.29 -24.07 10.19
CA GLY A 354 2.99 -24.26 11.47
C GLY A 354 3.51 -23.00 12.17
N TYR A 355 3.11 -21.81 11.72
CA TYR A 355 3.59 -20.52 12.22
C TYR A 355 2.53 -19.82 13.07
N SER A 356 2.97 -19.09 14.10
CA SER A 356 2.10 -18.40 15.07
C SER A 356 2.25 -16.87 15.07
N ASP A 357 3.24 -16.31 14.37
CA ASP A 357 3.39 -14.86 14.20
C ASP A 357 3.94 -14.50 12.82
N LEU A 358 3.72 -13.25 12.41
CA LEU A 358 4.07 -12.75 11.08
C LEU A 358 5.58 -12.85 10.81
N LYS A 359 6.41 -12.58 11.82
CA LYS A 359 7.86 -12.48 11.62
C LYS A 359 8.48 -13.86 11.40
N GLU A 360 8.05 -14.86 12.16
CA GLU A 360 8.43 -16.24 11.92
C GLU A 360 7.93 -16.74 10.56
N PHE A 361 6.70 -16.36 10.17
CA PHE A 361 6.10 -16.78 8.90
C PHE A 361 6.89 -16.29 7.67
N GLN A 362 7.65 -15.20 7.76
CA GLN A 362 8.58 -14.75 6.71
C GLN A 362 9.69 -15.78 6.39
N ARG A 363 9.87 -16.82 7.22
CA ARG A 363 10.86 -17.90 7.00
C ARG A 363 10.26 -19.15 6.34
N ILE A 364 8.98 -19.11 5.98
CA ILE A 364 8.32 -20.23 5.32
C ILE A 364 8.98 -20.60 4.00
N GLU A 365 8.93 -21.88 3.66
CA GLU A 365 9.34 -22.34 2.34
C GLU A 365 8.39 -21.79 1.27
N VAL A 366 8.98 -21.15 0.26
CA VAL A 366 8.29 -20.62 -0.92
C VAL A 366 8.81 -21.33 -2.15
N VAL A 367 7.89 -21.87 -2.95
CA VAL A 367 8.22 -22.52 -4.22
C VAL A 367 7.80 -21.65 -5.39
N VAL A 368 8.59 -21.70 -6.46
CA VAL A 368 8.22 -21.12 -7.76
C VAL A 368 7.28 -22.11 -8.45
N SER A 369 6.02 -21.73 -8.59
CA SER A 369 4.95 -22.52 -9.20
C SER A 369 4.16 -21.59 -10.11
N PRO A 370 4.65 -21.33 -11.34
CA PRO A 370 3.96 -20.44 -12.26
C PRO A 370 2.59 -21.04 -12.58
N TYR A 371 1.55 -20.50 -11.96
CA TYR A 371 0.18 -20.91 -12.16
C TYR A 371 -0.41 -20.05 -13.27
N GLN A 372 -0.87 -20.68 -14.35
CA GLN A 372 -1.81 -20.03 -15.27
C GLN A 372 -3.20 -20.48 -14.82
N PRO A 373 -3.93 -19.67 -14.02
CA PRO A 373 -5.33 -19.96 -13.80
C PRO A 373 -6.04 -19.96 -15.16
N PHE A 374 -6.78 -21.03 -15.43
CA PHE A 374 -7.53 -21.27 -16.67
C PHE A 374 -8.45 -20.13 -17.07
#